data_AF-A0A946HH04-F1
#
_entry.id   AF-A0A946HH04-F1
#
_cell.length_a   1.000
_cell.length_b   1.000
_cell.length_c   1.000
_cell.angle_alpha   90.00
_cell.angle_beta   90.00
_cell.angle_gamma   90.00
#
_symmetry.space_group_name_H-M   'P 1'
#
loop_
_entity.id
_entity.type
_entity.pdbx_description
1 polymer ?
#
loop_
_entity_poly.entity_id
_entity_poly.type
_entity_poly.pdbx_seq_one_letter_code
_entity_poly.pdbx_strand_id
1 'polypeptide(L)'
;IAAELIEAGRKVYLSVGTHDRPPRRYRGRDFVWWLGVLNLWDAEFTPGTEHTTIAVTGAQGGYTVDFRNLAEAGVTLVGRTNGFDAGKISFAGDLIKSIHNGDANYLATLDMADAFIERNGIDLPEEPEAHKIGPDLGCMTNPLAELDLAEAGVGTILWATGYGHDYDWLNVDAFDEDGKPAHTRGVSTQSGFYYLGLAWLSRRGSSFLWGVWHDAKFIADHISKQEGYLAYQGSAQRLTDAG
;
A
#
# COMPACT_ATOMS: atom_id res chain seq x y z
N ILE A 1 -6.41 13.32 -9.10
CA ILE A 1 -5.78 14.62 -8.74
C ILE A 1 -4.91 15.17 -9.86
N ALA A 2 -3.68 14.66 -10.11
CA ALA A 2 -2.79 15.26 -11.11
C ALA A 2 -3.42 15.34 -12.52
N ALA A 3 -4.06 14.26 -12.98
CA ALA A 3 -4.81 14.23 -14.23
C ALA A 3 -5.93 15.29 -14.27
N GLU A 4 -6.76 15.37 -13.24
CA GLU A 4 -7.88 16.33 -13.15
C GLU A 4 -7.39 17.79 -13.13
N LEU A 5 -6.23 18.06 -12.50
CA LEU A 5 -5.64 19.40 -12.50
C LEU A 5 -5.14 19.80 -13.89
N ILE A 6 -4.56 18.86 -14.64
CA ILE A 6 -4.19 19.07 -16.04
C ILE A 6 -5.43 19.30 -16.91
N GLU A 7 -6.48 18.49 -16.74
CA GLU A 7 -7.76 18.66 -17.44
C GLU A 7 -8.40 20.03 -17.15
N ALA A 8 -8.21 20.55 -15.94
CA ALA A 8 -8.61 21.91 -15.54
C ALA A 8 -7.67 23.02 -16.04
N GLY A 9 -6.70 22.71 -16.90
CA GLY A 9 -5.78 23.67 -17.51
C GLY A 9 -4.68 24.18 -16.57
N ARG A 10 -4.37 23.46 -15.48
CA ARG A 10 -3.30 23.84 -14.54
C ARG A 10 -1.97 23.26 -14.99
N LYS A 11 -0.90 24.03 -14.81
CA LYS A 11 0.48 23.51 -14.89
C LYS A 11 0.74 22.67 -13.64
N VAL A 12 1.14 21.41 -13.81
CA VAL A 12 1.30 20.46 -12.69
C VAL A 12 2.72 19.90 -12.65
N TYR A 13 3.30 19.93 -11.46
CA TYR A 13 4.50 19.18 -11.09
C TYR A 13 4.07 18.06 -10.15
N LEU A 14 4.51 16.81 -10.41
CA LEU A 14 4.18 15.65 -9.59
C LEU A 14 5.46 15.04 -9.03
N SER A 15 5.64 15.17 -7.71
CA SER A 15 6.70 14.48 -6.96
C SER A 15 6.35 13.00 -6.84
N VAL A 16 7.13 12.14 -7.48
CA VAL A 16 6.92 10.69 -7.48
C VAL A 16 7.87 10.03 -6.48
N GLY A 17 7.30 9.35 -5.48
CA GLY A 17 8.04 8.52 -4.53
C GLY A 17 8.06 7.05 -4.93
N THR A 18 8.66 6.21 -4.09
CA THR A 18 8.61 4.75 -4.24
C THR A 18 7.18 4.25 -4.20
N HIS A 19 6.82 3.37 -5.15
CA HIS A 19 5.48 2.82 -5.29
C HIS A 19 5.52 1.46 -5.98
N ASP A 20 4.50 0.67 -5.69
CA ASP A 20 4.09 -0.47 -6.51
C ASP A 20 3.08 0.04 -7.55
N ARG A 21 3.04 -0.60 -8.73
CA ARG A 21 2.16 -0.21 -9.83
C ARG A 21 1.41 -1.41 -10.40
N PRO A 22 0.50 -2.03 -9.64
CA PRO A 22 -0.22 -3.19 -10.14
C PRO A 22 -1.14 -2.83 -11.32
N PRO A 23 -1.49 -3.79 -12.20
CA PRO A 23 -2.56 -3.57 -13.17
C PRO A 23 -3.85 -3.21 -12.44
N ARG A 24 -4.69 -2.32 -12.98
CA ARG A 24 -6.04 -2.16 -12.45
C ARG A 24 -6.92 -3.35 -12.82
N ARG A 25 -6.79 -3.79 -14.07
CA ARG A 25 -7.39 -4.99 -14.64
C ARG A 25 -6.36 -5.66 -15.56
N TYR A 26 -6.44 -6.98 -15.66
CA TYR A 26 -5.66 -7.77 -16.60
C TYR A 26 -6.44 -9.03 -16.98
N ARG A 27 -6.44 -9.39 -18.28
CA ARG A 27 -7.16 -10.56 -18.83
C ARG A 27 -8.64 -10.57 -18.43
N GLY A 28 -9.27 -9.38 -18.38
CA GLY A 28 -10.68 -9.21 -17.98
C GLY A 28 -10.97 -9.46 -16.50
N ARG A 29 -9.96 -9.47 -15.63
CA ARG A 29 -10.11 -9.62 -14.17
C ARG A 29 -9.51 -8.44 -13.42
N ASP A 30 -10.15 -8.09 -12.31
CA ASP A 30 -9.73 -7.02 -11.42
C ASP A 30 -8.47 -7.41 -10.64
N PHE A 31 -7.61 -6.45 -10.33
CA PHE A 31 -6.44 -6.68 -9.47
C PHE A 31 -6.78 -7.37 -8.14
N VAL A 32 -7.90 -7.00 -7.52
CA VAL A 32 -8.35 -7.61 -6.25
C VAL A 32 -8.64 -9.10 -6.43
N TRP A 33 -9.14 -9.51 -7.60
CA TRP A 33 -9.36 -10.91 -7.93
C TRP A 33 -8.02 -11.64 -8.12
N TRP A 34 -7.07 -11.03 -8.83
CA TRP A 34 -5.72 -11.58 -8.98
C TRP A 34 -5.02 -11.78 -7.64
N LEU A 35 -5.08 -10.79 -6.74
CA LEU A 35 -4.55 -10.92 -5.39
C LEU A 35 -5.18 -12.09 -4.62
N GLY A 36 -6.46 -12.39 -4.84
CA GLY A 36 -7.14 -13.53 -4.23
C GLY A 36 -6.66 -14.87 -4.77
N VAL A 37 -6.71 -15.07 -6.09
CA VAL A 37 -6.34 -16.38 -6.68
C VAL A 37 -4.85 -16.69 -6.58
N LEU A 38 -4.01 -15.65 -6.49
CA LEU A 38 -2.57 -15.77 -6.25
C LEU A 38 -2.23 -15.89 -4.74
N ASN A 39 -3.23 -15.89 -3.85
CA ASN A 39 -3.06 -15.96 -2.39
C ASN A 39 -2.19 -14.82 -1.82
N LEU A 40 -2.18 -13.66 -2.49
CA LEU A 40 -1.38 -12.51 -2.10
C LEU A 40 -2.02 -11.70 -0.97
N TRP A 41 -3.35 -11.77 -0.80
CA TRP A 41 -4.01 -11.19 0.37
C TRP A 41 -3.59 -11.84 1.69
N ASP A 42 -3.27 -13.13 1.62
CA ASP A 42 -2.90 -13.97 2.75
C ASP A 42 -1.39 -14.09 2.93
N ALA A 43 -0.60 -13.32 2.18
CA ALA A 43 0.84 -13.28 2.33
C ALA A 43 1.22 -12.84 3.75
N GLU A 44 2.20 -13.54 4.33
CA GLU A 44 2.79 -13.19 5.62
C GLU A 44 3.80 -12.05 5.46
N PHE A 45 3.97 -11.27 6.52
CA PHE A 45 4.99 -10.23 6.55
C PHE A 45 6.38 -10.86 6.53
N THR A 46 7.27 -10.33 5.68
CA THR A 46 8.70 -10.62 5.74
C THR A 46 9.48 -9.32 5.84
N PRO A 47 10.63 -9.28 6.55
CA PRO A 47 11.47 -8.08 6.59
C PRO A 47 11.81 -7.61 5.17
N GLY A 48 11.59 -6.33 4.86
CA GLY A 48 11.72 -5.79 3.50
C GLY A 48 10.43 -5.76 2.68
N THR A 49 9.30 -6.27 3.20
CA THR A 49 7.96 -6.09 2.59
C THR A 49 7.14 -5.04 3.32
N GLU A 50 7.79 -4.00 3.85
CA GLU A 50 7.08 -2.87 4.46
C GLU A 50 6.07 -2.29 3.46
N HIS A 51 5.02 -1.65 3.99
CA HIS A 51 3.95 -1.11 3.16
C HIS A 51 4.50 -0.12 2.13
N THR A 52 4.52 -0.55 0.87
CA THR A 52 4.81 0.30 -0.27
C THR A 52 3.48 0.75 -0.88
N THR A 53 3.33 2.06 -1.09
CA THR A 53 2.11 2.63 -1.65
C THR A 53 1.83 2.04 -3.02
N ILE A 54 0.59 1.61 -3.25
CA ILE A 54 0.13 1.11 -4.55
C ILE A 54 -0.47 2.25 -5.38
N ALA A 55 0.01 2.43 -6.61
CA ALA A 55 -0.53 3.39 -7.56
C ALA A 55 -1.75 2.80 -8.29
N VAL A 56 -2.94 2.95 -7.70
CA VAL A 56 -4.21 2.45 -8.26
C VAL A 56 -5.24 3.57 -8.28
N THR A 57 -6.06 3.63 -9.33
CA THR A 57 -7.15 4.60 -9.45
C THR A 57 -8.52 3.92 -9.61
N GLY A 58 -9.51 4.46 -8.91
CA GLY A 58 -10.93 4.16 -9.13
C GLY A 58 -11.65 5.19 -10.01
N ALA A 59 -10.98 6.29 -10.37
CA ALA A 59 -11.57 7.35 -11.17
C ALA A 59 -11.99 6.82 -12.55
N GLN A 60 -13.12 7.31 -13.08
CA GLN A 60 -13.64 6.94 -14.40
C GLN A 60 -13.82 5.41 -14.58
N GLY A 61 -14.19 4.69 -13.51
CA GLY A 61 -14.33 3.23 -13.53
C GLY A 61 -13.01 2.46 -13.36
N GLY A 62 -11.91 3.17 -13.15
CA GLY A 62 -10.57 2.66 -12.88
C GLY A 62 -9.83 2.21 -14.13
N TYR A 63 -8.57 2.59 -14.22
CA TYR A 63 -7.62 2.20 -15.27
C TYR A 63 -6.24 1.94 -14.66
N THR A 64 -5.38 1.23 -15.39
CA THR A 64 -3.99 0.98 -14.95
C THR A 64 -3.22 2.30 -15.01
N VAL A 65 -2.65 2.71 -13.88
CA VAL A 65 -1.86 3.94 -13.80
C VAL A 65 -0.53 3.71 -14.51
N ASP A 66 -0.19 4.60 -15.45
CA ASP A 66 1.16 4.78 -15.96
C ASP A 66 1.54 6.26 -15.82
N PHE A 67 2.65 6.55 -15.14
CA PHE A 67 3.12 7.92 -14.96
C PHE A 67 3.53 8.56 -16.29
N ARG A 68 3.92 7.75 -17.29
CA ARG A 68 4.21 8.23 -18.65
C ARG A 68 2.99 8.87 -19.28
N ASN A 69 1.80 8.31 -19.09
CA ASN A 69 0.55 8.89 -19.60
C ASN A 69 0.27 10.27 -18.98
N LEU A 70 0.62 10.46 -17.70
CA LEU A 70 0.50 11.78 -17.05
C LEU A 70 1.51 12.78 -17.64
N ALA A 71 2.74 12.34 -17.90
CA ALA A 71 3.76 13.17 -18.51
C ALA A 71 3.42 13.55 -19.97
N GLU A 72 2.87 12.63 -20.75
CA GLU A 72 2.34 12.90 -22.10
C GLU A 72 1.19 13.91 -22.07
N ALA A 73 0.34 13.85 -21.04
CA ALA A 73 -0.72 14.83 -20.82
C ALA A 73 -0.20 16.20 -20.35
N GLY A 74 1.10 16.36 -20.07
CA GLY A 74 1.73 17.63 -19.71
C GLY A 74 2.10 17.79 -18.24
N VAL A 75 1.99 16.74 -17.42
CA VAL A 75 2.54 16.74 -16.05
C VAL A 75 4.07 16.72 -16.11
N THR A 76 4.74 17.62 -15.39
CA THR A 76 6.18 17.49 -15.17
C THR A 76 6.41 16.56 -13.98
N LEU A 77 6.89 15.34 -14.24
CA LEU A 77 7.28 14.42 -13.19
C LEU A 77 8.62 14.87 -12.59
N VAL A 78 8.72 14.84 -11.26
CA VAL A 78 9.95 15.13 -10.51
C VAL A 78 10.16 14.04 -9.47
N GLY A 79 11.40 13.86 -9.02
CA GLY A 79 11.73 12.86 -8.00
C GLY A 79 11.12 13.20 -6.64
N ARG A 80 11.40 12.35 -5.65
CA ARG A 80 10.91 12.56 -4.29
C ARG A 80 11.42 13.90 -3.74
N THR A 81 10.52 14.69 -3.17
CA THR A 81 10.88 15.97 -2.55
C THR A 81 11.81 15.72 -1.35
N ASN A 82 12.98 16.38 -1.34
CA ASN A 82 14.00 16.28 -0.29
C ASN A 82 13.89 17.41 0.74
N GLY A 83 13.55 18.61 0.29
CA GLY A 83 13.49 19.78 1.17
C GLY A 83 13.09 21.04 0.43
N PHE A 84 12.89 22.09 1.21
CA PHE A 84 12.56 23.42 0.76
C PHE A 84 13.48 24.43 1.43
N ASP A 85 14.12 25.29 0.65
CA ASP A 85 14.95 26.38 1.15
C ASP A 85 14.81 27.61 0.25
N ALA A 86 14.66 28.78 0.87
CA ALA A 86 14.59 30.08 0.20
C ALA A 86 13.69 30.16 -1.06
N GLY A 87 12.53 29.48 -1.07
CA GLY A 87 11.59 29.50 -2.21
C GLY A 87 11.80 28.37 -3.23
N LYS A 88 12.85 27.57 -3.08
CA LYS A 88 13.18 26.44 -3.95
C LYS A 88 12.87 25.11 -3.30
N ILE A 89 12.23 24.22 -4.05
CA ILE A 89 12.11 22.81 -3.69
C ILE A 89 13.26 22.03 -4.33
N SER A 90 13.87 21.12 -3.58
CA SER A 90 14.86 20.16 -4.09
C SER A 90 14.24 18.76 -4.20
N PHE A 91 14.64 18.03 -5.23
CA PHE A 91 14.18 16.67 -5.50
C PHE A 91 15.33 15.67 -5.48
N ALA A 92 15.02 14.43 -5.13
CA ALA A 92 15.94 13.31 -5.24
C ALA A 92 16.11 12.88 -6.71
N GLY A 93 17.27 12.32 -7.04
CA GLY A 93 17.54 11.72 -8.35
C GLY A 93 16.94 10.32 -8.51
N ASP A 94 15.81 10.03 -7.88
CA ASP A 94 15.21 8.70 -7.76
C ASP A 94 13.99 8.48 -8.67
N LEU A 95 13.62 9.46 -9.49
CA LEU A 95 12.41 9.41 -10.33
C LEU A 95 12.39 8.18 -11.26
N ILE A 96 13.41 8.05 -12.10
CA ILE A 96 13.47 6.99 -13.12
C ILE A 96 13.50 5.61 -12.46
N LYS A 97 14.29 5.47 -11.39
CA LYS A 97 14.37 4.24 -10.61
C LYS A 97 13.01 3.89 -9.99
N SER A 98 12.30 4.86 -9.44
CA SER A 98 10.98 4.64 -8.83
C SER A 98 9.94 4.18 -9.86
N ILE A 99 9.94 4.80 -11.05
CA ILE A 99 9.04 4.40 -12.14
C ILE A 99 9.39 3.00 -12.66
N HIS A 100 10.67 2.72 -12.93
CA HIS A 100 11.10 1.39 -13.41
C HIS A 100 10.84 0.28 -12.38
N ASN A 101 10.97 0.56 -11.09
CA ASN A 101 10.57 -0.38 -10.04
C ASN A 101 9.06 -0.67 -10.07
N GLY A 102 8.23 0.36 -10.29
CA GLY A 102 6.79 0.21 -10.51
C GLY A 102 6.49 -0.64 -11.75
N ASP A 103 7.19 -0.41 -12.87
CA ASP A 103 7.05 -1.19 -14.10
C ASP A 103 7.44 -2.66 -13.88
N ALA A 104 8.50 -2.92 -13.11
CA ALA A 104 8.91 -4.29 -12.76
C ALA A 104 7.85 -4.99 -11.87
N ASN A 105 7.28 -4.28 -10.89
CA ASN A 105 6.18 -4.80 -10.06
C ASN A 105 4.93 -5.12 -10.89
N TYR A 106 4.60 -4.23 -11.82
CA TYR A 106 3.51 -4.39 -12.77
C TYR A 106 3.68 -5.67 -13.60
N LEU A 107 4.83 -5.83 -14.29
CA LEU A 107 5.12 -6.97 -15.15
C LEU A 107 5.18 -8.28 -14.36
N ALA A 108 5.81 -8.29 -13.19
CA ALA A 108 5.84 -9.47 -12.32
C ALA A 108 4.42 -9.91 -11.92
N THR A 109 3.49 -8.96 -11.71
CA THR A 109 2.10 -9.30 -11.43
C THR A 109 1.41 -9.94 -12.65
N LEU A 110 1.69 -9.46 -13.87
CA LEU A 110 1.17 -10.07 -15.10
C LEU A 110 1.72 -11.48 -15.29
N ASP A 111 3.02 -11.69 -15.08
CA ASP A 111 3.67 -13.01 -15.19
C ASP A 111 3.07 -14.01 -14.20
N MET A 112 2.80 -13.58 -12.96
CA MET A 112 2.12 -14.42 -11.96
C MET A 112 0.70 -14.79 -12.40
N ALA A 113 -0.03 -13.84 -12.99
CA ALA A 113 -1.38 -14.09 -13.52
C ALA A 113 -1.36 -15.07 -14.68
N ASP A 114 -0.45 -14.89 -15.64
CA ASP A 114 -0.28 -15.77 -16.80
C ASP A 114 0.12 -17.20 -16.37
N ALA A 115 1.09 -17.33 -15.45
CA ALA A 115 1.47 -18.62 -14.88
C ALA A 115 0.32 -19.31 -14.13
N PHE A 116 -0.53 -18.53 -13.44
CA PHE A 116 -1.73 -19.07 -12.78
C PHE A 116 -2.75 -19.56 -13.80
N ILE A 117 -2.98 -18.82 -14.88
CA ILE A 117 -3.89 -19.22 -15.96
C ILE A 117 -3.44 -20.55 -16.57
N GLU A 118 -2.16 -20.65 -16.96
CA GLU A 118 -1.58 -21.84 -17.58
C GLU A 118 -1.71 -23.07 -16.68
N ARG A 119 -1.27 -22.94 -15.41
CA ARG A 119 -1.31 -24.04 -14.44
C ARG A 119 -2.71 -24.59 -14.18
N ASN A 120 -3.72 -23.73 -14.24
CA ASN A 120 -5.09 -24.09 -13.90
C ASN A 120 -5.99 -24.33 -15.12
N GLY A 121 -5.48 -24.17 -16.35
CA GLY A 121 -6.25 -24.34 -17.58
C GLY A 121 -7.45 -23.40 -17.68
N ILE A 122 -7.30 -22.14 -17.23
CA ILE A 122 -8.38 -21.16 -17.24
C ILE A 122 -8.46 -20.50 -18.62
N ASP A 123 -9.66 -20.40 -19.18
CA ASP A 123 -9.89 -19.69 -20.44
C ASP A 123 -10.20 -18.20 -20.16
N LEU A 124 -9.21 -17.33 -20.37
CA LEU A 124 -9.32 -15.87 -20.31
C LEU A 124 -8.72 -15.24 -21.57
N PRO A 125 -9.27 -14.11 -22.05
CA PRO A 125 -8.81 -13.46 -23.28
C PRO A 125 -7.36 -13.01 -23.17
N GLU A 126 -6.61 -13.11 -24.27
CA GLU A 126 -5.24 -12.60 -24.31
C GLU A 126 -5.15 -11.08 -24.30
N GLU A 127 -4.09 -10.57 -23.67
CA GLU A 127 -3.82 -9.13 -23.55
C GLU A 127 -2.32 -8.84 -23.68
N PRO A 128 -1.68 -9.17 -24.83
CA PRO A 128 -0.23 -9.02 -25.01
C PRO A 128 0.24 -7.55 -24.96
N GLU A 129 -0.63 -6.61 -25.31
CA GLU A 129 -0.32 -5.18 -25.22
C GLU A 129 -0.06 -4.71 -23.79
N ALA A 130 -0.63 -5.38 -22.78
CA ALA A 130 -0.41 -5.04 -21.38
C ALA A 130 1.05 -5.23 -20.96
N HIS A 131 1.83 -6.09 -21.64
CA HIS A 131 3.24 -6.33 -21.36
C HIS A 131 4.18 -5.28 -21.97
N LYS A 132 3.66 -4.36 -22.80
CA LYS A 132 4.46 -3.34 -23.46
C LYS A 132 4.55 -2.08 -22.61
N ILE A 133 5.76 -1.75 -22.16
CA ILE A 133 6.04 -0.50 -21.47
C ILE A 133 6.52 0.55 -22.47
N GLY A 134 5.93 1.74 -22.42
CA GLY A 134 6.31 2.87 -23.28
C GLY A 134 7.71 3.40 -22.99
N PRO A 135 8.29 4.21 -23.89
CA PRO A 135 9.62 4.78 -23.69
C PRO A 135 9.64 5.79 -22.55
N ASP A 136 10.82 6.01 -21.96
CA ASP A 136 11.01 7.07 -20.97
C ASP A 136 10.95 8.45 -21.63
N LEU A 137 10.27 9.39 -20.98
CA LEU A 137 10.05 10.75 -21.50
C LEU A 137 11.11 11.73 -20.97
N GLY A 138 11.20 12.91 -21.59
CA GLY A 138 12.25 13.90 -21.28
C GLY A 138 12.31 14.32 -19.80
N CYS A 139 11.16 14.48 -19.13
CA CYS A 139 11.13 14.80 -17.70
C CYS A 139 11.61 13.65 -16.79
N MET A 140 11.64 12.41 -17.31
CA MET A 140 12.15 11.24 -16.59
C MET A 140 13.64 11.03 -16.80
N THR A 141 14.12 11.26 -18.03
CA THR A 141 15.54 11.07 -18.38
C THR A 141 16.42 12.26 -17.98
N ASN A 142 15.85 13.46 -17.87
CA ASN A 142 16.50 14.64 -17.34
C ASN A 142 15.58 15.35 -16.32
N PRO A 143 15.38 14.76 -15.13
CA PRO A 143 14.48 15.32 -14.13
C PRO A 143 15.05 16.60 -13.52
N LEU A 144 14.15 17.50 -13.12
CA LEU A 144 14.53 18.70 -12.37
C LEU A 144 15.12 18.30 -11.02
N ALA A 145 16.32 18.79 -10.71
CA ALA A 145 16.93 18.66 -9.39
C ALA A 145 16.36 19.68 -8.39
N GLU A 146 15.97 20.86 -8.88
CA GLU A 146 15.37 21.94 -8.11
C GLU A 146 14.27 22.65 -8.90
N LEU A 147 13.36 23.30 -8.18
CA LEU A 147 12.31 24.14 -8.73
C LEU A 147 12.10 25.37 -7.84
N ASP A 148 12.36 26.56 -8.39
CA ASP A 148 11.92 27.81 -7.78
C ASP A 148 10.41 27.97 -7.98
N LEU A 149 9.66 28.07 -6.88
CA LEU A 149 8.20 28.09 -6.94
C LEU A 149 7.66 29.37 -7.57
N ALA A 150 8.30 30.51 -7.32
CA ALA A 150 7.85 31.80 -7.84
C ALA A 150 8.11 31.89 -9.33
N GLU A 151 9.32 31.53 -9.78
CA GLU A 151 9.67 31.51 -11.21
C GLU A 151 8.82 30.48 -11.99
N ALA A 152 8.53 29.33 -11.38
CA ALA A 152 7.70 28.31 -12.00
C ALA A 152 6.21 28.64 -12.03
N GLY A 153 5.78 29.67 -11.29
CA GLY A 153 4.38 30.08 -11.14
C GLY A 153 3.55 29.15 -10.25
N VAL A 154 4.19 28.43 -9.32
CA VAL A 154 3.50 27.49 -8.42
C VAL A 154 2.91 28.26 -7.23
N GLY A 155 1.59 28.49 -7.28
CA GLY A 155 0.84 29.15 -6.20
C GLY A 155 0.14 28.20 -5.22
N THR A 156 0.25 26.88 -5.40
CA THR A 156 -0.46 25.89 -4.60
C THR A 156 0.35 24.60 -4.49
N ILE A 157 0.49 24.09 -3.26
CA ILE A 157 1.09 22.79 -2.98
C ILE A 157 -0.02 21.89 -2.40
N LEU A 158 -0.19 20.70 -2.98
CA LEU A 158 -1.13 19.70 -2.50
C LEU A 158 -0.36 18.52 -1.92
N TRP A 159 -0.47 18.33 -0.60
CA TRP A 159 0.14 17.20 0.10
C TRP A 159 -0.77 15.98 0.00
N ALA A 160 -0.35 15.01 -0.79
CA ALA A 160 -1.02 13.72 -0.96
C ALA A 160 -0.09 12.56 -0.54
N THR A 161 0.68 12.76 0.53
CA THR A 161 1.77 11.88 1.00
C THR A 161 1.33 10.88 2.08
N GLY A 162 0.02 10.68 2.25
CA GLY A 162 -0.54 9.80 3.28
C GLY A 162 -0.73 10.48 4.63
N TYR A 163 -0.84 9.67 5.68
CA TYR A 163 -1.05 10.10 7.07
C TYR A 163 -0.20 9.24 8.00
N GLY A 164 0.10 9.76 9.19
CA GLY A 164 0.70 9.00 10.30
C GLY A 164 -0.36 8.55 11.30
N HIS A 165 0.05 7.74 12.27
CA HIS A 165 -0.78 7.39 13.42
C HIS A 165 -0.42 8.28 14.61
N ASP A 166 -1.44 8.80 15.30
CA ASP A 166 -1.31 9.52 16.55
C ASP A 166 -1.94 8.67 17.67
N TYR A 167 -1.09 8.26 18.61
CA TYR A 167 -1.45 7.44 19.76
C TYR A 167 -1.34 8.18 21.10
N ASP A 168 -1.06 9.49 21.10
CA ASP A 168 -0.82 10.27 22.33
C ASP A 168 -2.05 10.31 23.25
N TRP A 169 -3.23 10.06 22.71
CA TRP A 169 -4.48 9.96 23.47
C TRP A 169 -4.60 8.65 24.27
N LEU A 170 -3.79 7.62 23.96
CA LEU A 170 -3.84 6.31 24.61
C LEU A 170 -2.79 6.23 25.72
N ASN A 171 -3.23 6.51 26.96
CA ASN A 171 -2.36 6.46 28.15
C ASN A 171 -2.14 5.03 28.67
N VAL A 172 -1.44 4.21 27.88
CA VAL A 172 -1.13 2.80 28.22
C VAL A 172 0.28 2.43 27.79
N ASP A 173 0.89 1.46 28.49
CA ASP A 173 2.23 0.95 28.18
C ASP A 173 2.17 -0.17 27.11
N ALA A 174 1.59 0.14 25.95
CA ALA A 174 1.31 -0.83 24.87
C ALA A 174 2.08 -0.53 23.58
N PHE A 175 3.17 0.23 23.66
CA PHE A 175 3.97 0.66 22.51
C PHE A 175 5.40 0.15 22.61
N ASP A 176 6.07 -0.02 21.48
CA ASP A 176 7.49 -0.36 21.42
C ASP A 176 8.38 0.89 21.56
N GLU A 177 9.70 0.70 21.50
CA GLU A 177 10.69 1.79 21.63
C GLU A 177 10.58 2.85 20.51
N ASP A 178 9.96 2.50 19.37
CA ASP A 178 9.70 3.40 18.25
C ASP A 178 8.33 4.09 18.35
N GLY A 179 7.58 3.85 19.45
CA GLY A 179 6.23 4.39 19.65
C GLY A 179 5.16 3.69 18.80
N LYS A 180 5.44 2.54 18.20
CA LYS A 180 4.46 1.76 17.43
C LYS A 180 3.71 0.78 18.35
N PRO A 181 2.48 0.40 17.99
CA PRO A 181 1.72 -0.62 18.72
C PRO A 181 2.51 -1.91 18.96
N ALA A 182 2.77 -2.24 20.23
CA ALA A 182 3.40 -3.50 20.62
C ALA A 182 2.34 -4.59 20.71
N HIS A 183 2.32 -5.51 19.74
CA HIS A 183 1.30 -6.55 19.66
C HIS A 183 1.76 -7.83 18.97
N THR A 184 1.05 -8.92 19.21
CA THR A 184 1.06 -10.11 18.36
C THR A 184 -0.29 -10.27 17.68
N ARG A 185 -0.35 -10.11 16.35
CA ARG A 185 -1.61 -10.19 15.57
C ARG A 185 -2.76 -9.33 16.13
N GLY A 186 -2.44 -8.11 16.57
CA GLY A 186 -3.40 -7.18 17.15
C GLY A 186 -3.73 -7.39 18.63
N VAL A 187 -3.22 -8.44 19.28
CA VAL A 187 -3.30 -8.59 20.74
C VAL A 187 -2.15 -7.82 21.38
N SER A 188 -2.47 -6.80 22.17
CA SER A 188 -1.49 -5.94 22.85
C SER A 188 -0.68 -6.70 23.90
N THR A 189 0.50 -6.16 24.26
CA THR A 189 1.22 -6.52 25.49
C THR A 189 0.45 -6.18 26.76
N GLN A 190 -0.48 -5.23 26.70
CA GLN A 190 -1.37 -4.84 27.81
C GLN A 190 -2.72 -5.57 27.73
N SER A 191 -3.13 -6.18 28.84
CA SER A 191 -4.40 -6.89 28.92
C SER A 191 -5.59 -5.94 28.70
N GLY A 192 -6.57 -6.39 27.91
CA GLY A 192 -7.77 -5.60 27.60
C GLY A 192 -7.60 -4.58 26.48
N PHE A 193 -6.41 -4.44 25.89
CA PHE A 193 -6.15 -3.58 24.74
C PHE A 193 -5.86 -4.40 23.48
N TYR A 194 -6.40 -3.94 22.35
CA TYR A 194 -6.29 -4.63 21.07
C TYR A 194 -6.19 -3.62 19.93
N TYR A 195 -5.45 -3.99 18.89
CA TYR A 195 -5.25 -3.20 17.68
C TYR A 195 -5.87 -3.91 16.48
N LEU A 196 -6.62 -3.17 15.66
CA LEU A 196 -7.26 -3.67 14.46
C LEU A 196 -7.04 -2.70 13.30
N GLY A 197 -6.93 -3.23 12.08
CA GLY A 197 -6.78 -2.42 10.87
C GLY A 197 -5.36 -1.91 10.59
N LEU A 198 -4.38 -2.31 11.41
CA LEU A 198 -2.97 -2.03 11.12
C LEU A 198 -2.51 -2.85 9.92
N ALA A 199 -1.51 -2.34 9.19
CA ALA A 199 -0.89 -3.09 8.12
C ALA A 199 -0.21 -4.35 8.67
N TRP A 200 -0.28 -5.45 7.93
CA TRP A 200 0.46 -6.68 8.22
C TRP A 200 0.22 -7.29 9.62
N LEU A 201 -0.98 -7.16 10.21
CA LEU A 201 -1.30 -7.81 11.49
C LEU A 201 -1.13 -9.34 11.42
N SER A 202 -2.02 -10.02 10.70
CA SER A 202 -1.87 -11.44 10.41
C SER A 202 -1.48 -11.71 8.97
N ARG A 203 -1.71 -10.76 8.07
CA ARG A 203 -1.52 -10.91 6.62
C ARG A 203 -1.48 -9.57 5.90
N ARG A 204 -1.11 -9.56 4.62
CA ARG A 204 -1.15 -8.37 3.75
C ARG A 204 -2.50 -7.63 3.80
N GLY A 205 -3.60 -8.39 3.78
CA GLY A 205 -4.97 -7.86 3.76
C GLY A 205 -5.45 -7.18 5.05
N SER A 206 -4.67 -7.18 6.13
CA SER A 206 -5.13 -6.74 7.47
C SER A 206 -5.63 -5.29 7.54
N SER A 207 -5.05 -4.38 6.76
CA SER A 207 -5.46 -2.96 6.72
C SER A 207 -6.50 -2.65 5.63
N PHE A 208 -6.95 -3.64 4.87
CA PHE A 208 -7.91 -3.46 3.79
C PHE A 208 -9.31 -3.90 4.22
N LEU A 209 -10.35 -3.19 3.75
CA LEU A 209 -11.75 -3.57 3.98
C LEU A 209 -12.05 -5.03 3.59
N TRP A 210 -11.36 -5.56 2.58
CA TRP A 210 -11.50 -6.94 2.13
C TRP A 210 -10.99 -7.95 3.17
N GLY A 211 -9.92 -7.65 3.91
CA GLY A 211 -9.19 -8.62 4.73
C GLY A 211 -9.29 -8.41 6.24
N VAL A 212 -9.62 -7.20 6.70
CA VAL A 212 -9.63 -6.82 8.13
C VAL A 212 -10.49 -7.74 9.02
N TRP A 213 -11.52 -8.35 8.45
CA TRP A 213 -12.43 -9.24 9.18
C TRP A 213 -11.73 -10.47 9.77
N HIS A 214 -10.63 -10.95 9.16
CA HIS A 214 -9.86 -12.07 9.70
C HIS A 214 -9.23 -11.72 11.06
N ASP A 215 -8.65 -10.53 11.17
CA ASP A 215 -8.06 -10.04 12.41
C ASP A 215 -9.15 -9.69 13.42
N ALA A 216 -10.24 -9.08 12.97
CA ALA A 216 -11.39 -8.77 13.84
C ALA A 216 -11.96 -10.03 14.48
N LYS A 217 -12.15 -11.10 13.69
CA LYS A 217 -12.60 -12.40 14.18
C LYS A 217 -11.62 -12.99 15.18
N PHE A 218 -10.33 -12.98 14.86
CA PHE A 218 -9.29 -13.50 15.76
C PHE A 218 -9.28 -12.79 17.11
N ILE A 219 -9.36 -11.45 17.11
CA ILE A 219 -9.38 -10.63 18.32
C ILE A 219 -10.66 -10.90 19.12
N ALA A 220 -11.83 -10.96 18.48
CA ALA A 220 -13.10 -11.25 19.15
C ALA A 220 -13.11 -12.64 19.81
N ASP A 221 -12.59 -13.66 19.11
CA ASP A 221 -12.44 -15.02 19.65
C ASP A 221 -11.47 -15.03 20.85
N HIS A 222 -10.37 -14.26 20.76
CA HIS A 222 -9.41 -14.12 21.85
C HIS A 222 -10.04 -13.47 23.10
N ILE A 223 -10.77 -12.35 22.93
CA ILE A 223 -11.47 -11.66 24.01
C ILE A 223 -12.45 -12.62 24.70
N SER A 224 -13.31 -13.27 23.91
CA SER A 224 -14.32 -14.20 24.42
C SER A 224 -13.70 -15.35 25.23
N LYS A 225 -12.56 -15.86 24.78
CA LYS A 225 -11.80 -16.91 25.48
C LYS A 225 -11.25 -16.41 26.82
N GLN A 226 -10.65 -15.21 26.87
CA GLN A 226 -10.12 -14.63 28.10
C GLN A 226 -11.23 -14.34 29.12
N GLU A 227 -12.33 -13.75 28.67
CA GLU A 227 -13.50 -13.51 29.53
C GLU A 227 -14.06 -14.83 30.10
N GLY A 228 -14.11 -15.88 29.29
CA GLY A 228 -14.51 -17.21 29.75
C GLY A 228 -13.62 -17.77 30.86
N TYR A 229 -12.29 -17.59 30.77
CA TYR A 229 -11.38 -17.99 31.85
C TYR A 229 -11.52 -17.12 33.10
N LEU A 230 -11.70 -15.82 32.95
CA LEU A 230 -11.86 -14.90 34.09
C LEU A 230 -13.20 -15.11 34.81
N ALA A 231 -14.25 -15.49 34.09
CA ALA A 231 -15.56 -15.81 34.65
C ALA A 231 -15.60 -17.21 35.31
N TYR A 232 -14.61 -18.07 35.07
CA TYR A 232 -14.59 -19.41 35.62
C TYR A 232 -14.41 -19.39 37.16
N GLN A 233 -15.44 -19.82 37.88
CA GLN A 233 -15.45 -19.92 39.35
C GLN A 233 -15.25 -21.34 39.89
N GLY A 234 -15.01 -22.32 39.00
CA GLY A 234 -14.85 -23.72 39.41
C GLY A 234 -13.49 -23.99 40.06
N SER A 235 -13.41 -25.04 40.89
CA SER A 235 -12.14 -25.56 41.39
C SER A 235 -11.65 -26.70 40.50
N ALA A 236 -10.40 -26.63 40.01
CA ALA A 236 -9.77 -27.76 39.35
C ALA A 236 -9.69 -28.94 40.33
N GLN A 237 -10.47 -29.99 40.08
CA GLN A 237 -10.47 -31.19 40.91
C GLN A 237 -9.13 -31.90 40.72
N ARG A 238 -8.34 -32.06 41.79
CA ARG A 238 -7.15 -32.92 41.72
C ARG A 238 -7.64 -34.35 41.49
N LEU A 239 -7.24 -34.95 40.38
CA LEU A 239 -7.30 -36.40 40.21
C LEU A 239 -6.42 -36.99 41.32
N THR A 240 -7.06 -37.49 42.39
CA THR A 240 -6.37 -38.32 43.36
C THR A 240 -6.22 -39.69 42.74
N ASP A 241 -4.97 -40.13 42.55
CA ASP A 241 -4.66 -41.48 42.06
C ASP A 241 -5.44 -42.50 42.88
N ALA A 242 -6.39 -43.18 42.23
CA ALA A 242 -7.08 -44.31 42.81
C ALA A 242 -6.09 -45.48 42.85
N GLY A 243 -5.65 -45.81 44.07
CA GLY A 243 -4.82 -46.99 44.37
C GLY A 243 -5.56 -48.31 44.23
#